data_AF-A0A975R0C1-F1
#
_entry.id   AF-A0A975R0C1-F1
#
_cell.length_a   1.000
_cell.length_b   1.000
_cell.length_c   1.000
_cell.angle_alpha   90.00
_cell.angle_beta   90.00
_cell.angle_gamma   90.00
#
_symmetry.space_group_name_H-M   'P 1'
#
loop_
_entity.id
_entity.type
_entity.pdbx_description
1 polymer ?
#
loop_
_entity_poly.entity_id
_entity_poly.type
_entity_poly.pdbx_seq_one_letter_code
_entity_poly.pdbx_strand_id
1 'polypeptide(L)'
;MPKSKPRKKAAAKKKQARRTEHETNLLFGNTPTFTSDDGEALLTARGWISERSQPGGALDGDAWYWMPSQLPAYLEEGEPVPTSVYPLETGFVSQLATPDGSVPPEAQTEYASLEELEADLDRLEAYRVPEGSWTALGGGPGQDETPGELIDTIAEEWELVAELIHFPYSDEQGPRSFDTVEQARSEGRLSEYAYRSVLAGRGLPVPDSGAAEA
;
A
#
# COMPACT_ATOMS: atom_id res chain seq x y z
N MET A 1 -13.25 20.44 53.66
CA MET A 1 -12.13 20.56 52.70
C MET A 1 -10.82 20.58 53.48
N PRO A 2 -9.66 20.17 52.94
CA PRO A 2 -9.34 19.55 51.63
C PRO A 2 -8.41 18.29 51.82
N LYS A 3 -7.88 17.52 50.87
CA LYS A 3 -7.44 17.74 49.49
C LYS A 3 -7.67 16.49 48.64
N SER A 4 -8.35 16.68 47.52
CA SER A 4 -8.27 15.86 46.31
C SER A 4 -6.81 15.79 45.82
N LYS A 5 -6.34 14.60 45.42
CA LYS A 5 -5.23 14.48 44.46
C LYS A 5 -5.55 13.41 43.40
N PRO A 6 -5.11 13.63 42.15
CA PRO A 6 -5.78 13.13 40.97
C PRO A 6 -5.02 11.99 40.26
N ARG A 7 -5.77 11.25 39.42
CA ARG A 7 -5.32 10.53 38.21
C ARG A 7 -3.95 9.82 38.29
N LYS A 8 -3.96 8.54 38.66
CA LYS A 8 -2.90 7.58 38.28
C LYS A 8 -3.46 6.28 37.67
N LYS A 9 -4.53 6.42 36.88
CA LYS A 9 -5.21 5.32 36.16
C LYS A 9 -5.09 5.37 34.62
N ALA A 10 -4.30 6.29 34.03
CA ALA A 10 -4.40 6.54 32.58
C ALA A 10 -3.11 6.36 31.73
N ALA A 11 -1.89 6.44 32.28
CA ALA A 11 -0.68 6.45 31.44
C ALA A 11 -0.15 5.05 31.06
N ALA A 12 -0.34 4.05 31.92
CA ALA A 12 0.09 2.67 31.64
C ALA A 12 -0.97 1.83 30.89
N LYS A 13 -2.14 2.42 30.61
CA LYS A 13 -3.26 1.77 29.91
C LYS A 13 -3.30 2.04 28.40
N LYS A 14 -2.29 2.74 27.87
CA LYS A 14 -2.27 3.21 26.47
C LYS A 14 -1.07 2.70 25.66
N LYS A 15 -0.31 1.73 26.19
CA LYS A 15 0.92 1.20 25.57
C LYS A 15 0.71 -0.08 24.75
N GLN A 16 -0.52 -0.60 24.62
CA GLN A 16 -0.74 -1.93 24.06
C GLN A 16 -2.22 -2.15 23.70
N ALA A 17 -2.79 -1.25 22.90
CA ALA A 17 -4.06 -1.57 22.27
C ALA A 17 -3.78 -2.66 21.20
N ARG A 18 -4.19 -3.89 21.51
CA ARG A 18 -4.32 -5.05 20.61
C ARG A 18 -3.13 -5.42 19.73
N ARG A 19 -2.06 -5.96 20.36
CA ARG A 19 -1.18 -6.96 19.73
C ARG A 19 -1.84 -8.32 19.95
N THR A 20 -2.70 -8.78 19.04
CA THR A 20 -3.55 -9.95 19.36
C THR A 20 -3.23 -11.19 18.56
N GLU A 21 -2.55 -11.09 17.41
CA GLU A 21 -2.10 -12.22 16.61
C GLU A 21 -0.67 -11.96 16.14
N HIS A 22 0.19 -12.97 16.34
CA HIS A 22 1.58 -12.94 15.91
C HIS A 22 1.72 -13.83 14.69
N GLU A 23 2.17 -13.24 13.59
CA GLU A 23 2.56 -13.96 12.37
C GLU A 23 4.08 -13.94 12.24
N THR A 24 4.60 -14.65 11.25
CA THR A 24 6.03 -14.65 10.91
C THR A 24 6.22 -13.88 9.63
N ASN A 25 7.03 -12.81 9.68
CA ASN A 25 7.38 -12.09 8.47
C ASN A 25 8.63 -12.70 7.83
N LEU A 26 8.47 -13.30 6.66
CA LEU A 26 9.54 -13.98 5.92
C LEU A 26 10.63 -13.00 5.44
N LEU A 27 10.27 -11.75 5.13
CA LEU A 27 11.21 -10.71 4.68
C LEU A 27 12.23 -10.35 5.76
N PHE A 28 11.83 -10.43 7.03
CA PHE A 28 12.72 -10.20 8.18
C PHE A 28 13.24 -11.51 8.79
N GLY A 29 13.45 -12.55 7.98
CA GLY A 29 14.07 -13.79 8.43
C GLY A 29 13.22 -14.58 9.44
N ASN A 30 11.90 -14.61 9.24
CA ASN A 30 10.91 -15.22 10.13
C ASN A 30 10.82 -14.54 11.49
N THR A 31 10.93 -13.21 11.51
CA THR A 31 10.77 -12.44 12.75
C THR A 31 9.28 -12.36 13.12
N PRO A 32 8.93 -12.44 14.41
CA PRO A 32 7.56 -12.21 14.86
C PRO A 32 7.07 -10.82 14.48
N THR A 33 5.91 -10.75 13.83
CA THR A 33 5.18 -9.53 13.52
C THR A 33 3.91 -9.45 14.40
N PHE A 34 3.14 -8.37 14.29
CA PHE A 34 1.87 -8.21 14.98
C PHE A 34 0.86 -7.48 14.11
N THR A 35 -0.40 -7.84 14.27
CA THR A 35 -1.53 -7.13 13.67
C THR A 35 -1.76 -5.78 14.38
N SER A 36 -1.70 -4.66 13.66
CA SER A 36 -1.90 -3.28 14.16
C SER A 36 -3.15 -2.60 13.59
N ASP A 37 -4.28 -2.65 14.31
CA ASP A 37 -5.52 -1.94 13.88
C ASP A 37 -5.36 -0.41 13.83
N ASP A 38 -4.57 0.15 14.74
CA ASP A 38 -4.28 1.59 14.75
C ASP A 38 -3.35 1.98 13.58
N GLY A 39 -2.41 1.11 13.23
CA GLY A 39 -1.55 1.27 12.05
C GLY A 39 -2.34 1.20 10.75
N GLU A 40 -3.26 0.22 10.66
CA GLU A 40 -4.21 0.07 9.57
C GLU A 40 -5.02 1.35 9.36
N ALA A 41 -5.65 1.86 10.42
CA ALA A 41 -6.44 3.08 10.35
C ALA A 41 -5.62 4.29 9.91
N LEU A 42 -4.41 4.46 10.45
CA LEU A 42 -3.52 5.59 10.13
C LEU A 42 -3.05 5.55 8.67
N LEU A 43 -2.51 4.41 8.24
CA LEU A 43 -1.85 4.27 6.95
C LEU A 43 -2.90 4.26 5.82
N THR A 44 -4.01 3.54 5.99
CA THR A 44 -5.11 3.55 5.01
C THR A 44 -5.75 4.94 4.89
N ALA A 45 -5.88 5.70 5.98
CA ALA A 45 -6.35 7.09 5.91
C ALA A 45 -5.40 8.03 5.15
N ARG A 46 -4.11 7.67 5.06
CA ARG A 46 -3.10 8.39 4.26
C ARG A 46 -2.90 7.80 2.86
N GLY A 47 -3.76 6.88 2.44
CA GLY A 47 -3.75 6.29 1.10
C GLY A 47 -2.73 5.18 0.89
N TRP A 48 -2.19 4.60 1.96
CA TRP A 48 -1.44 3.35 1.88
C TRP A 48 -2.39 2.17 1.68
N ILE A 49 -1.91 1.10 1.05
CA ILE A 49 -2.70 -0.11 0.84
C ILE A 49 -2.23 -1.21 1.77
N SER A 50 -3.18 -1.74 2.52
CA SER A 50 -2.99 -2.84 3.45
C SER A 50 -2.97 -4.19 2.75
N GLU A 51 -1.97 -5.01 3.08
CA GLU A 51 -1.88 -6.41 2.65
C GLU A 51 -3.04 -7.25 3.20
N ARG A 52 -3.64 -6.86 4.33
CA ARG A 52 -4.84 -7.52 4.87
C ARG A 52 -6.00 -7.57 3.88
N SER A 53 -6.02 -6.63 2.93
CA SER A 53 -7.09 -6.54 1.93
C SER A 53 -6.86 -7.43 0.71
N GLN A 54 -5.77 -8.23 0.66
CA GLN A 54 -5.40 -9.07 -0.48
C GLN A 54 -6.04 -10.48 -0.47
N PRO A 55 -6.37 -11.05 -1.65
CA PRO A 55 -6.71 -12.47 -1.80
C PRO A 55 -5.49 -13.34 -1.48
N GLY A 56 -5.52 -14.03 -0.34
CA GLY A 56 -4.36 -14.73 0.23
C GLY A 56 -4.11 -14.32 1.68
N GLY A 57 -4.57 -13.13 2.07
CA GLY A 57 -4.38 -12.55 3.39
C GLY A 57 -2.93 -12.21 3.68
N ALA A 58 -2.68 -11.70 4.89
CA ALA A 58 -1.36 -11.59 5.47
C ALA A 58 -0.76 -13.00 5.64
N LEU A 59 -0.15 -13.57 4.61
CA LEU A 59 0.63 -14.79 4.79
C LEU A 59 1.92 -14.49 5.58
N ASP A 60 2.35 -13.23 5.54
CA ASP A 60 3.64 -12.74 6.05
C ASP A 60 3.52 -11.63 7.11
N GLY A 61 2.32 -11.40 7.67
CA GLY A 61 2.06 -10.26 8.55
C GLY A 61 1.25 -9.14 7.92
N ASP A 62 0.87 -8.20 8.77
CA ASP A 62 0.48 -6.88 8.30
C ASP A 62 1.63 -6.26 7.49
N ALA A 63 1.29 -5.69 6.35
CA ALA A 63 2.15 -4.76 5.65
C ALA A 63 1.30 -3.69 4.98
N TRP A 64 1.89 -2.51 4.84
CA TRP A 64 1.28 -1.41 4.11
C TRP A 64 2.24 -0.94 3.03
N TYR A 65 1.74 -0.81 1.82
CA TYR A 65 2.52 -0.42 0.66
C TYR A 65 2.01 0.91 0.11
N TRP A 66 2.91 1.70 -0.45
CA TRP A 66 2.47 2.70 -1.42
C TRP A 66 2.22 2.08 -2.78
N MET A 67 1.24 2.68 -3.42
CA MET A 67 0.78 2.27 -4.71
C MET A 67 1.79 2.57 -5.82
N PRO A 68 1.87 1.70 -6.84
CA PRO A 68 2.67 1.93 -8.03
C PRO A 68 2.45 3.28 -8.72
N SER A 69 1.30 3.92 -8.52
CA SER A 69 1.02 5.22 -9.12
C SER A 69 1.79 6.41 -8.55
N GLN A 70 2.52 6.16 -7.47
CA GLN A 70 3.35 7.13 -6.78
C GLN A 70 4.82 6.70 -6.79
N LEU A 71 5.18 5.69 -7.61
CA LEU A 71 6.55 5.22 -7.76
C LEU A 71 7.26 5.97 -8.89
N PRO A 72 8.52 6.41 -8.69
CA PRO A 72 9.36 6.95 -9.76
C PRO A 72 9.34 6.06 -11.00
N ALA A 73 8.86 6.68 -12.07
CA ALA A 73 8.72 6.14 -13.41
C ALA A 73 10.01 5.68 -14.11
N TYR A 74 11.16 6.01 -13.52
CA TYR A 74 12.46 5.76 -14.10
C TYR A 74 13.25 4.90 -13.12
N LEU A 75 13.11 3.58 -13.28
CA LEU A 75 13.99 2.64 -12.59
C LEU A 75 15.48 2.82 -13.02
N GLU A 76 15.72 3.53 -14.12
CA GLU A 76 17.07 3.75 -14.65
C GLU A 76 17.79 4.99 -14.07
N GLU A 77 17.08 5.92 -13.41
CA GLU A 77 17.68 7.13 -12.83
C GLU A 77 17.18 7.38 -11.40
N GLY A 78 17.48 6.43 -10.51
CA GLY A 78 17.76 6.65 -9.08
C GLY A 78 16.76 7.46 -8.26
N GLU A 79 15.89 6.75 -7.54
CA GLU A 79 15.50 6.98 -6.15
C GLU A 79 14.76 5.72 -5.67
N PRO A 80 14.72 5.43 -4.35
CA PRO A 80 14.07 4.22 -3.89
C PRO A 80 12.55 4.19 -4.17
N VAL A 81 12.05 3.01 -4.60
CA VAL A 81 10.67 2.59 -4.90
C VAL A 81 10.28 1.39 -4.02
N PRO A 82 9.04 0.89 -4.08
CA PRO A 82 8.03 1.03 -3.02
C PRO A 82 8.51 1.27 -1.59
N THR A 83 7.82 2.19 -0.92
CA THR A 83 7.86 2.23 0.55
C THR A 83 6.88 1.23 1.10
N SER A 84 7.39 0.30 1.89
CA SER A 84 6.59 -0.61 2.68
C SER A 84 6.77 -0.31 4.16
N VAL A 85 5.69 -0.45 4.93
CA VAL A 85 5.71 -0.41 6.38
C VAL A 85 5.30 -1.78 6.88
N TYR A 86 6.12 -2.34 7.77
CA TYR A 86 5.85 -3.59 8.45
C TYR A 86 5.83 -3.35 9.96
N PRO A 87 4.86 -3.91 10.69
CA PRO A 87 4.96 -4.04 12.13
C PRO A 87 5.90 -5.20 12.48
N LEU A 88 6.78 -5.01 13.45
CA LEU A 88 7.67 -6.03 14.02
C LEU A 88 7.52 -6.05 15.54
N GLU A 89 7.99 -7.10 16.22
CA GLU A 89 7.91 -7.19 17.70
C GLU A 89 8.39 -5.91 18.44
N THR A 90 9.40 -5.25 17.89
CA THR A 90 10.03 -4.04 18.41
C THR A 90 9.32 -2.73 18.07
N GLY A 91 8.38 -2.73 17.11
CA GLY A 91 7.68 -1.53 16.65
C GLY A 91 7.31 -1.61 15.16
N PHE A 92 7.77 -0.66 14.36
CA PHE A 92 7.52 -0.62 12.91
C PHE A 92 8.84 -0.49 12.15
N VAL A 93 8.87 -0.96 10.92
CA VAL A 93 9.97 -0.76 9.99
C VAL A 93 9.41 -0.22 8.70
N SER A 94 9.96 0.90 8.23
CA SER A 94 9.78 1.33 6.85
C SER A 94 10.95 0.86 6.00
N GLN A 95 10.68 0.33 4.81
CA GLN A 95 11.67 0.01 3.80
C GLN A 95 11.42 0.86 2.57
N LEU A 96 12.49 1.38 2.00
CA LEU A 96 12.54 2.08 0.73
C LEU A 96 13.37 1.19 -0.21
N ALA A 97 12.73 0.40 -1.06
CA ALA A 97 13.48 -0.47 -2.00
C ALA A 97 14.15 0.37 -3.09
N THR A 98 15.16 -0.11 -3.77
CA THR A 98 15.77 0.53 -4.94
C THR A 98 15.03 0.11 -6.20
N PRO A 99 15.31 0.74 -7.35
CA PRO A 99 14.72 0.36 -8.61
C PRO A 99 14.80 -1.11 -9.03
N ASP A 100 15.82 -1.83 -8.56
CA ASP A 100 15.99 -3.27 -8.78
C ASP A 100 15.25 -4.14 -7.74
N GLY A 101 14.41 -3.53 -6.89
CA GLY A 101 13.66 -4.19 -5.84
C GLY A 101 14.47 -4.54 -4.59
N SER A 102 15.77 -4.21 -4.54
CA SER A 102 16.59 -4.47 -3.35
C SER A 102 16.32 -3.43 -2.25
N VAL A 103 16.47 -3.75 -0.97
CA VAL A 103 16.31 -2.74 0.09
C VAL A 103 17.67 -2.52 0.76
N PRO A 104 18.43 -1.46 0.42
CA PRO A 104 19.70 -1.22 1.06
C PRO A 104 19.50 -0.86 2.54
N PRO A 105 20.42 -1.24 3.46
CA PRO A 105 20.24 -1.05 4.89
C PRO A 105 19.97 0.41 5.30
N GLU A 106 20.58 1.37 4.61
CA GLU A 106 20.38 2.81 4.82
C GLU A 106 18.98 3.32 4.42
N ALA A 107 18.26 2.53 3.62
CA ALA A 107 16.88 2.81 3.21
C ALA A 107 15.86 2.07 4.10
N GLN A 108 16.33 1.49 5.22
CA GLN A 108 15.48 0.95 6.27
C GLN A 108 15.49 1.88 7.48
N THR A 109 14.32 2.09 8.08
CA THR A 109 14.20 2.88 9.30
C THR A 109 13.29 2.14 10.27
N GLU A 110 13.80 1.90 11.48
CA GLU A 110 13.03 1.30 12.56
C GLU A 110 12.43 2.39 13.45
N TYR A 111 11.17 2.20 13.83
CA TYR A 111 10.42 3.04 14.74
C TYR A 111 10.01 2.20 15.95
N ALA A 112 10.26 2.65 17.16
CA ALA A 112 9.91 1.92 18.38
C ALA A 112 8.40 1.97 18.70
N SER A 113 7.65 2.81 17.98
CA SER A 113 6.22 3.04 18.22
C SER A 113 5.49 3.57 16.99
N LEU A 114 4.16 3.51 17.01
CA LEU A 114 3.32 4.09 15.95
C LEU A 114 3.46 5.62 15.94
N GLU A 115 3.63 6.25 17.10
CA GLU A 115 3.83 7.70 17.20
C GLU A 115 5.13 8.17 16.54
N GLU A 116 6.19 7.36 16.61
CA GLU A 116 7.44 7.65 15.90
C GLU A 116 7.29 7.48 14.39
N LEU A 117 6.58 6.44 13.93
CA LEU A 117 6.25 6.27 12.53
C LEU A 117 5.40 7.46 12.02
N GLU A 118 4.32 7.81 12.73
CA GLU A 118 3.42 8.90 12.38
C GLU A 118 4.16 10.24 12.20
N ALA A 119 5.14 10.52 13.07
CA ALA A 119 5.96 11.72 13.01
C ALA A 119 6.87 11.79 11.76
N ASP A 120 7.19 10.64 11.15
CA ASP A 120 8.08 10.55 10.00
C ASP A 120 7.33 10.26 8.67
N LEU A 121 6.02 10.02 8.73
CA LEU A 121 5.21 9.74 7.54
C LEU A 121 5.29 10.84 6.49
N ASP A 122 5.42 12.12 6.87
CA ASP A 122 5.57 13.21 5.90
C ASP A 122 6.89 13.11 5.12
N ARG A 123 8.00 12.70 5.79
CA ARG A 123 9.30 12.49 5.14
C ARG A 123 9.24 11.27 4.22
N LEU A 124 8.62 10.19 4.70
CA LEU A 124 8.37 9.01 3.88
C LEU A 124 7.58 9.44 2.63
N GLU A 125 6.41 10.06 2.80
CA GLU A 125 5.51 10.39 1.69
C GLU A 125 6.09 11.44 0.73
N ALA A 126 7.17 12.14 1.09
CA ALA A 126 7.89 13.01 0.17
C ALA A 126 8.58 12.26 -0.99
N TYR A 127 8.80 10.95 -0.85
CA TYR A 127 9.30 10.08 -1.93
C TYR A 127 8.19 9.68 -2.94
N ARG A 128 6.93 10.07 -2.70
CA ARG A 128 5.84 9.85 -3.66
C ARG A 128 6.05 10.69 -4.91
N VAL A 129 5.83 10.08 -6.07
CA VAL A 129 5.75 10.82 -7.33
C VAL A 129 4.55 11.76 -7.29
N PRO A 130 4.74 13.06 -7.61
CA PRO A 130 3.63 13.99 -7.72
C PRO A 130 2.63 13.54 -8.77
N GLU A 131 1.35 13.80 -8.51
CA GLU A 131 0.27 13.54 -9.46
C GLU A 131 0.61 14.15 -10.84
N GLY A 132 0.41 13.36 -11.90
CA GLY A 132 0.69 13.77 -13.28
C GLY A 132 2.17 13.84 -13.66
N SER A 133 3.10 13.53 -12.75
CA SER A 133 4.55 13.44 -13.03
C SER A 133 5.03 12.01 -13.29
N TRP A 134 4.12 11.04 -13.27
CA TRP A 134 4.43 9.66 -13.62
C TRP A 134 4.69 9.53 -15.12
N THR A 135 5.68 8.72 -15.45
CA THR A 135 5.98 8.23 -16.80
C THR A 135 5.83 6.71 -16.77
N ALA A 136 5.23 6.14 -17.79
CA ALA A 136 5.11 4.71 -17.86
C ALA A 136 6.43 4.04 -18.19
N LEU A 137 6.60 2.80 -17.73
CA LEU A 137 7.71 1.97 -18.15
C LEU A 137 7.63 1.75 -19.66
N GLY A 138 8.72 2.00 -20.39
CA GLY A 138 8.75 1.83 -21.84
C GLY A 138 8.03 2.91 -22.67
N GLY A 139 7.67 4.06 -22.08
CA GLY A 139 7.01 5.17 -22.80
C GLY A 139 5.47 5.10 -22.79
N GLY A 140 4.93 4.08 -22.13
CA GLY A 140 3.51 3.95 -21.82
C GLY A 140 2.66 3.39 -22.92
N PRO A 141 1.37 3.20 -22.59
CA PRO A 141 0.51 2.44 -23.45
C PRO A 141 0.42 3.10 -24.81
N GLY A 142 0.63 2.32 -25.86
CA GLY A 142 0.52 2.79 -27.24
C GLY A 142 -0.85 3.40 -27.52
N GLN A 143 -0.97 4.21 -28.59
CA GLN A 143 -2.26 4.80 -28.98
C GLN A 143 -3.35 3.75 -29.26
N ASP A 144 -2.95 2.54 -29.61
CA ASP A 144 -3.84 1.42 -29.89
C ASP A 144 -3.99 0.44 -28.72
N GLU A 145 -3.13 0.55 -27.70
CA GLU A 145 -3.11 -0.39 -26.58
C GLU A 145 -4.29 -0.16 -25.63
N THR A 146 -4.86 -1.24 -25.11
CA THR A 146 -6.07 -1.22 -24.28
C THR A 146 -5.78 -1.73 -22.86
N PRO A 147 -6.55 -1.31 -21.85
CA PRO A 147 -6.47 -1.88 -20.51
C PRO A 147 -6.66 -3.41 -20.51
N GLY A 148 -7.50 -3.93 -21.42
CA GLY A 148 -7.69 -5.37 -21.58
C GLY A 148 -6.42 -6.11 -22.01
N GLU A 149 -5.65 -5.53 -22.94
CA GLU A 149 -4.36 -6.10 -23.38
C GLU A 149 -3.33 -6.05 -22.26
N LEU A 150 -3.25 -4.95 -21.50
CA LEU A 150 -2.36 -4.85 -20.34
C LEU A 150 -2.65 -5.95 -19.32
N ILE A 151 -3.93 -6.16 -18.99
CA ILE A 151 -4.39 -7.21 -18.06
C ILE A 151 -4.01 -8.61 -18.54
N ASP A 152 -4.05 -8.86 -19.85
CA ASP A 152 -3.74 -10.19 -20.40
C ASP A 152 -2.23 -10.43 -20.58
N THR A 153 -1.39 -9.39 -20.55
CA THR A 153 0.02 -9.47 -20.93
C THR A 153 1.00 -9.24 -19.79
N ILE A 154 0.67 -8.36 -18.83
CA ILE A 154 1.55 -8.05 -17.69
C ILE A 154 1.35 -9.11 -16.60
N ALA A 155 2.40 -9.89 -16.35
CA ALA A 155 2.36 -10.99 -15.39
C ALA A 155 2.55 -10.51 -13.94
N GLU A 156 3.34 -9.46 -13.73
CA GLU A 156 3.63 -8.91 -12.41
C GLU A 156 2.48 -7.99 -11.97
N GLU A 157 1.74 -8.39 -10.94
CA GLU A 157 0.51 -7.70 -10.52
C GLU A 157 0.75 -6.23 -10.14
N TRP A 158 1.92 -5.91 -9.57
CA TRP A 158 2.29 -4.55 -9.22
C TRP A 158 2.55 -3.68 -10.46
N GLU A 159 3.18 -4.21 -11.50
CA GLU A 159 3.38 -3.53 -12.79
C GLU A 159 2.04 -3.26 -13.45
N LEU A 160 1.16 -4.26 -13.46
CA LEU A 160 -0.18 -4.15 -14.04
C LEU A 160 -0.99 -3.05 -13.35
N VAL A 161 -0.97 -3.03 -12.01
CA VAL A 161 -1.64 -2.00 -11.21
C VAL A 161 -1.11 -0.60 -11.56
N ALA A 162 0.21 -0.45 -11.71
CA ALA A 162 0.83 0.83 -12.09
C ALA A 162 0.30 1.33 -13.44
N GLU A 163 0.38 0.47 -14.45
CA GLU A 163 -0.03 0.79 -15.82
C GLU A 163 -1.52 1.13 -15.87
N LEU A 164 -2.37 0.38 -15.18
CA LEU A 164 -3.81 0.65 -15.13
C LEU A 164 -4.15 1.94 -14.37
N ILE A 165 -3.40 2.35 -13.35
CA ILE A 165 -3.68 3.65 -12.69
C ILE A 165 -3.45 4.81 -13.64
N HIS A 166 -2.36 4.75 -14.41
CA HIS A 166 -1.96 5.85 -15.26
C HIS A 166 -2.43 5.74 -16.71
N PHE A 167 -3.10 4.63 -17.05
CA PHE A 167 -3.64 4.46 -18.37
C PHE A 167 -4.54 5.66 -18.74
N PRO A 168 -4.35 6.26 -19.93
CA PRO A 168 -5.14 7.39 -20.39
C PRO A 168 -6.48 6.88 -20.91
N TYR A 169 -7.40 6.61 -19.97
CA TYR A 169 -8.74 6.12 -20.29
C TYR A 169 -9.53 7.14 -21.11
N SER A 170 -10.32 6.62 -22.05
CA SER A 170 -11.32 7.41 -22.78
C SER A 170 -12.59 7.56 -21.94
N ASP A 171 -13.22 8.73 -22.03
CA ASP A 171 -14.56 8.98 -21.49
C ASP A 171 -15.67 8.29 -22.32
N GLU A 172 -15.36 7.89 -23.56
CA GLU A 172 -16.29 7.17 -24.43
C GLU A 172 -16.32 5.68 -24.10
N GLN A 173 -17.51 5.06 -24.07
CA GLN A 173 -17.62 3.60 -23.94
C GLN A 173 -16.82 2.89 -25.04
N GLY A 174 -15.98 1.95 -24.63
CA GLY A 174 -15.19 1.14 -25.55
C GLY A 174 -13.96 0.50 -24.91
N PRO A 175 -13.09 -0.13 -25.72
CA PRO A 175 -11.93 -0.89 -25.22
C PRO A 175 -10.91 -0.07 -24.43
N ARG A 176 -10.92 1.27 -24.56
CA ARG A 176 -10.04 2.18 -23.80
C ARG A 176 -10.72 2.85 -22.60
N SER A 177 -11.97 2.50 -22.30
CA SER A 177 -12.70 3.04 -21.15
C SER A 177 -12.36 2.30 -19.86
N PHE A 178 -12.58 2.95 -18.71
CA PHE A 178 -12.36 2.32 -17.41
C PHE A 178 -13.28 1.12 -17.17
N ASP A 179 -14.45 1.07 -17.83
CA ASP A 179 -15.39 -0.06 -17.82
C ASP A 179 -14.70 -1.38 -18.21
N THR A 180 -13.64 -1.34 -19.02
CA THR A 180 -12.86 -2.54 -19.39
C THR A 180 -12.16 -3.16 -18.17
N VAL A 181 -11.70 -2.34 -17.22
CA VAL A 181 -11.09 -2.78 -15.95
C VAL A 181 -12.15 -3.39 -15.04
N GLU A 182 -13.31 -2.73 -14.93
CA GLU A 182 -14.45 -3.24 -14.14
C GLU A 182 -14.95 -4.59 -14.68
N GLN A 183 -15.05 -4.70 -16.01
CA GLN A 183 -15.42 -5.93 -16.69
C GLN A 183 -14.40 -7.03 -16.44
N ALA A 184 -13.10 -6.75 -16.60
CA ALA A 184 -12.05 -7.73 -16.34
C ALA A 184 -12.06 -8.25 -14.89
N ARG A 185 -12.35 -7.38 -13.91
CA ARG A 185 -12.58 -7.78 -12.53
C ARG A 185 -13.79 -8.70 -12.39
N SER A 186 -14.91 -8.38 -13.05
CA SER A 186 -16.12 -9.22 -13.02
C SER A 186 -15.92 -10.59 -13.68
N GLU A 187 -15.03 -10.67 -14.66
CA GLU A 187 -14.64 -11.89 -15.38
C GLU A 187 -13.57 -12.70 -14.61
N GLY A 188 -13.04 -12.17 -13.51
CA GLY A 188 -11.96 -12.80 -12.73
C GLY A 188 -10.58 -12.76 -13.42
N ARG A 189 -10.42 -11.93 -14.46
CA ARG A 189 -9.14 -11.69 -15.15
C ARG A 189 -8.26 -10.68 -14.40
N LEU A 190 -8.88 -9.79 -13.63
CA LEU A 190 -8.20 -8.88 -12.72
C LEU A 190 -8.55 -9.26 -11.28
N SER A 191 -7.55 -9.37 -10.41
CA SER A 191 -7.80 -9.67 -9.00
C SER A 191 -8.56 -8.53 -8.32
N GLU A 192 -9.31 -8.84 -7.26
CA GLU A 192 -10.00 -7.81 -6.47
C GLU A 192 -9.02 -6.81 -5.85
N TYR A 193 -7.82 -7.28 -5.47
CA TYR A 193 -6.74 -6.43 -5.00
C TYR A 193 -6.30 -5.45 -6.08
N ALA A 194 -5.89 -5.97 -7.25
CA ALA A 194 -5.42 -5.12 -8.34
C ALA A 194 -6.47 -4.07 -8.72
N TYR A 195 -7.75 -4.45 -8.76
CA TYR A 195 -8.85 -3.51 -9.00
C TYR A 195 -8.95 -2.40 -7.95
N ARG A 196 -8.96 -2.75 -6.66
CA ARG A 196 -9.06 -1.77 -5.56
C ARG A 196 -7.84 -0.87 -5.50
N SER A 197 -6.68 -1.44 -5.76
CA SER A 197 -5.41 -0.74 -5.89
C SER A 197 -5.49 0.28 -7.02
N VAL A 198 -6.01 -0.09 -8.19
CA VAL A 198 -6.25 0.85 -9.29
C VAL A 198 -7.22 1.97 -8.89
N LEU A 199 -8.33 1.65 -8.21
CA LEU A 199 -9.27 2.67 -7.74
C LEU A 199 -8.61 3.66 -6.76
N ALA A 200 -7.90 3.14 -5.75
CA ALA A 200 -7.21 3.96 -4.76
C ALA A 200 -6.14 4.85 -5.41
N GLY A 201 -5.33 4.28 -6.30
CA GLY A 201 -4.30 5.02 -7.02
C GLY A 201 -4.84 6.11 -7.95
N ARG A 202 -6.06 5.94 -8.46
CA ARG A 202 -6.77 6.93 -9.28
C ARG A 202 -7.60 7.94 -8.46
N GLY A 203 -7.57 7.84 -7.12
CA GLY A 203 -8.40 8.67 -6.25
C GLY A 203 -9.91 8.41 -6.39
N LEU A 204 -10.28 7.24 -6.92
CA LEU A 204 -11.66 6.81 -7.07
C LEU A 204 -12.17 6.16 -5.77
N PRO A 205 -13.48 6.22 -5.49
CA PRO A 205 -14.04 5.56 -4.33
C PRO A 205 -13.77 4.06 -4.38
N VAL A 206 -13.09 3.53 -3.37
CA VAL A 206 -12.97 2.08 -3.18
C VAL A 206 -14.27 1.60 -2.53
N PRO A 207 -15.03 0.70 -3.17
CA PRO A 207 -16.22 0.14 -2.53
C PRO A 207 -15.79 -0.58 -1.26
N ASP A 208 -16.40 -0.23 -0.13
CA ASP A 208 -16.22 -0.97 1.12
C ASP A 208 -16.46 -2.45 0.82
N SER A 209 -15.43 -3.28 1.03
CA SER A 209 -15.66 -4.71 1.27
C SER A 209 -16.48 -4.76 2.52
N GLY A 210 -17.80 -4.81 2.36
CA GLY A 210 -18.71 -5.00 3.46
C GLY A 210 -18.18 -6.13 4.33
N ALA A 211 -18.09 -5.86 5.62
CA ALA A 211 -18.15 -6.88 6.63
C ALA A 211 -19.22 -7.88 6.19
N ALA A 212 -18.80 -9.10 5.87
CA ALA A 212 -19.71 -10.20 5.70
C ALA A 212 -20.32 -10.49 7.07
N GLU A 213 -21.37 -9.75 7.43
CA GLU A 213 -22.37 -10.28 8.35
C GLU A 213 -23.14 -11.36 7.59
N ALA A 214 -22.80 -12.61 7.90
CA ALA A 214 -23.65 -13.78 7.71
C ALA A 214 -23.42 -14.75 8.89
#